data_AF-A0AAU4W380-F1
#
_entry.id   AF-A0AAU4W380-F1
#
_cell.length_a   1.000
_cell.length_b   1.000
_cell.length_c   1.000
_cell.angle_alpha   90.00
_cell.angle_beta   90.00
_cell.angle_gamma   90.00
#
_symmetry.space_group_name_H-M   'P 1'
#
loop_
_entity.id
_entity.type
_entity.pdbx_description
1 polymer ?
#
loop_
_entity_poly.entity_id
_entity_poly.type
_entity_poly.pdbx_seq_one_letter_code
_entity_poly.pdbx_strand_id
1 'polypeptide(L)'
;MPEVAEQRILAAFERDSGWGALFRKTSCGVAYAHGEADYNGHFGIRELCEICPPEQLARCEAAWVKPELRAVTQQARELGASGPIDITDRAIVVEGLDEAPRYYLQHGFGYQCHDRAKPHHHRQHGRADLGWTAKNGSTTP
;
A
#
# COMPACT_ATOMS: atom_id res chain seq x y z
N MET A 1 -8.81 8.35 -7.71
CA MET A 1 -9.20 9.69 -7.25
C MET A 1 -8.20 10.72 -7.77
N PRO A 2 -8.63 11.83 -8.40
CA PRO A 2 -7.77 12.95 -8.80
C PRO A 2 -7.19 13.72 -7.60
N GLU A 3 -6.04 14.38 -7.76
CA GLU A 3 -5.35 15.09 -6.67
C GLU A 3 -6.21 16.20 -6.05
N VAL A 4 -6.85 17.02 -6.88
CA VAL A 4 -7.71 18.13 -6.40
C VAL A 4 -8.88 17.63 -5.56
N ALA A 5 -9.45 16.48 -5.90
CA ALA A 5 -10.54 15.88 -5.13
C ALA A 5 -10.03 15.39 -3.76
N GLU A 6 -8.85 14.77 -3.73
CA GLU A 6 -8.21 14.37 -2.47
C GLU A 6 -7.96 15.57 -1.56
N GLN A 7 -7.39 16.66 -2.11
CA GLN A 7 -7.10 17.87 -1.33
C GLN A 7 -8.35 18.49 -0.72
N ARG A 8 -9.48 18.48 -1.44
CA ARG A 8 -10.76 18.97 -0.91
C ARG A 8 -11.26 18.13 0.26
N ILE A 9 -11.07 16.81 0.22
CA ILE A 9 -11.45 15.91 1.31
C ILE A 9 -10.57 16.16 2.53
N LEU A 10 -9.25 16.23 2.34
CA LEU A 10 -8.30 16.50 3.42
C LEU A 10 -8.59 17.85 4.09
N ALA A 11 -8.77 18.91 3.31
CA ALA A 11 -9.07 20.24 3.82
C ALA A 11 -10.43 20.33 4.54
N ALA A 12 -11.40 19.49 4.17
CA ALA A 12 -12.68 19.42 4.89
C ALA A 12 -12.51 18.69 6.23
N PHE A 13 -11.74 17.62 6.26
CA PHE A 13 -11.47 16.83 7.48
C PHE A 13 -10.64 17.61 8.51
N GLU A 14 -9.67 18.43 8.06
CA GLU A 14 -8.87 19.28 8.95
C GLU A 14 -9.70 20.36 9.68
N ARG A 15 -10.84 20.77 9.12
CA ARG A 15 -11.70 21.80 9.73
C ARG A 15 -12.59 21.29 10.85
N ASP A 16 -12.80 19.97 10.93
CA ASP A 16 -13.71 19.36 11.88
C ASP A 16 -13.12 18.04 12.37
N SER A 17 -12.67 18.01 13.62
CA SER A 17 -12.11 16.81 14.23
C SER A 17 -13.17 15.79 14.69
N GLY A 18 -14.46 16.06 14.49
CA GLY A 18 -15.57 15.21 14.96
C GLY A 18 -15.76 13.90 14.18
N TRP A 19 -15.13 13.75 13.01
CA TRP A 19 -15.31 12.60 12.12
C TRP A 19 -14.47 11.38 12.50
N GLY A 20 -13.57 11.51 13.49
CA GLY A 20 -12.63 10.45 13.90
C GLY A 20 -11.33 10.48 13.10
N ALA A 21 -10.73 9.31 12.86
CA ALA A 21 -9.48 9.19 12.10
C ALA A 21 -9.75 8.93 10.61
N LEU A 22 -9.02 9.62 9.72
CA LEU A 22 -9.08 9.44 8.28
C LEU A 22 -7.94 8.55 7.78
N PHE A 23 -8.24 7.68 6.81
CA PHE A 23 -7.26 6.77 6.22
C PHE A 23 -7.38 6.74 4.70
N ARG A 24 -6.25 6.61 3.99
CA ARG A 24 -6.25 6.40 2.52
C ARG A 24 -6.66 5.00 2.10
N LYS A 25 -6.55 4.06 3.02
CA LYS A 25 -6.80 2.64 2.80
C LYS A 25 -7.77 2.15 3.85
N THR A 26 -8.88 1.59 3.39
CA THR A 26 -9.92 1.02 4.26
C THR A 26 -9.34 -0.01 5.23
N SER A 27 -8.36 -0.81 4.79
CA SER A 27 -7.71 -1.79 5.65
C SER A 27 -6.99 -1.17 6.86
N CYS A 28 -6.37 0.01 6.71
CA CYS A 28 -5.78 0.74 7.82
C CYS A 28 -6.84 1.19 8.83
N GLY A 29 -8.00 1.66 8.35
CA GLY A 29 -9.10 2.07 9.23
C GLY A 29 -9.72 0.88 9.97
N VAL A 30 -9.91 -0.25 9.29
CA VAL A 30 -10.36 -1.50 9.93
C VAL A 30 -9.36 -1.97 10.98
N ALA A 31 -8.08 -2.10 10.63
CA ALA A 31 -7.03 -2.53 11.57
C ALA A 31 -6.95 -1.59 12.80
N TYR A 32 -7.04 -0.28 12.58
CA TYR A 32 -7.08 0.72 13.64
C TYR A 32 -8.25 0.50 14.61
N ALA A 33 -9.46 0.30 14.10
CA ALA A 33 -10.65 0.05 14.91
C ALA A 33 -10.52 -1.24 15.76
N HIS A 34 -9.72 -2.20 15.29
CA HIS A 34 -9.45 -3.46 15.98
C HIS A 34 -8.20 -3.46 16.86
N GLY A 35 -7.43 -2.38 16.90
CA GLY A 35 -6.20 -2.35 17.69
C GLY A 35 -4.99 -3.03 17.03
N GLU A 36 -5.10 -3.39 15.75
CA GLU A 36 -4.14 -4.24 15.02
C GLU A 36 -3.28 -3.43 14.04
N ALA A 37 -2.17 -4.01 13.60
CA ALA A 37 -1.41 -3.50 12.45
C ALA A 37 -2.17 -3.74 11.12
N ASP A 38 -1.94 -2.89 10.12
CA ASP A 38 -2.53 -3.10 8.79
C ASP A 38 -1.97 -4.36 8.12
N TYR A 39 -2.85 -5.32 7.86
CA TYR A 39 -2.52 -6.60 7.23
C TYR A 39 -2.15 -6.49 5.74
N ASN A 40 -2.31 -5.32 5.11
CA ASN A 40 -1.85 -5.08 3.75
C ASN A 40 -0.40 -4.58 3.68
N GLY A 41 0.23 -4.31 4.83
CA GLY A 41 1.63 -3.91 4.84
C GLY A 41 1.89 -2.54 4.21
N HIS A 42 0.98 -1.57 4.35
CA HIS A 42 1.20 -0.24 3.76
C HIS A 42 2.34 0.55 4.40
N PHE A 43 2.92 0.11 5.52
CA PHE A 43 3.97 0.84 6.23
C PHE A 43 5.21 1.13 5.36
N GLY A 44 5.60 0.20 4.49
CA GLY A 44 6.68 0.41 3.51
C GLY A 44 6.37 1.47 2.43
N ILE A 45 5.10 1.81 2.25
CA ILE A 45 4.62 2.84 1.31
C ILE A 45 4.26 4.09 2.10
N ARG A 46 5.29 4.75 2.65
CA ARG A 46 5.15 5.88 3.60
C ARG A 46 4.20 6.98 3.14
N GLU A 47 4.15 7.26 1.84
CA GLU A 47 3.26 8.29 1.28
C GLU A 47 1.76 7.95 1.41
N LEU A 48 1.39 6.68 1.66
CA LEU A 48 0.01 6.32 1.97
C LEU A 48 -0.34 6.63 3.43
N CYS A 49 0.64 6.53 4.31
CA CYS A 49 0.46 6.56 5.75
C CYS A 49 0.55 7.96 6.36
N GLU A 50 0.84 9.00 5.57
CA GLU A 50 1.04 10.38 6.07
C GLU A 50 -0.18 11.00 6.79
N ILE A 51 -1.38 10.41 6.69
CA ILE A 51 -2.58 10.83 7.43
C ILE A 51 -3.05 9.82 8.48
N CYS A 52 -2.36 8.69 8.64
CA CYS A 52 -2.72 7.71 9.66
C CYS A 52 -2.43 8.27 11.06
N PRO A 53 -3.23 7.94 12.08
CA PRO A 53 -2.94 8.30 13.47
C PRO A 53 -1.57 7.76 13.93
N PRO A 54 -0.83 8.52 14.77
CA PRO A 54 0.49 8.10 15.26
C PRO A 54 0.51 6.72 15.91
N GLU A 55 -0.52 6.37 16.67
CA GLU A 55 -0.67 5.07 17.31
C GLU A 55 -0.83 3.93 16.30
N GLN A 56 -1.49 4.17 15.16
CA GLN A 56 -1.57 3.20 14.08
C GLN A 56 -0.22 3.04 13.39
N LEU A 57 0.49 4.15 13.16
CA LEU A 57 1.83 4.12 12.58
C LEU A 57 2.78 3.30 13.45
N ALA A 58 2.75 3.48 14.77
CA ALA A 58 3.59 2.74 15.71
C ALA A 58 3.29 1.23 15.71
N ARG A 59 2.01 0.83 15.66
CA ARG A 59 1.63 -0.60 15.53
C ARG A 59 2.12 -1.19 14.21
N CYS A 60 1.89 -0.48 13.11
CA CYS A 60 2.36 -0.92 11.80
C CYS A 60 3.88 -1.01 11.73
N GLU A 61 4.61 -0.07 12.33
CA GLU A 61 6.08 -0.08 12.43
C GLU A 61 6.58 -1.31 13.18
N ALA A 62 6.00 -1.58 14.36
CA ALA A 62 6.38 -2.73 15.18
C ALA A 62 6.12 -4.07 14.49
N ALA A 63 5.07 -4.16 13.68
CA ALA A 63 4.74 -5.34 12.89
C ALA A 63 5.50 -5.43 11.55
N TRP A 64 6.18 -4.36 11.12
CA TRP A 64 6.82 -4.29 9.81
C TRP A 64 8.15 -5.03 9.79
N VAL A 65 8.09 -6.29 9.37
CA VAL A 65 9.27 -7.15 9.22
C VAL A 65 9.47 -7.47 7.75
N LYS A 66 10.64 -7.12 7.22
CA LYS A 66 11.02 -7.49 5.85
C LYS A 66 11.07 -9.02 5.75
N PRO A 67 10.26 -9.65 4.88
CA PRO A 67 10.22 -11.10 4.81
C PRO A 67 11.50 -11.65 4.18
N GLU A 68 11.76 -12.93 4.44
CA GLU A 68 12.95 -13.62 3.92
C GLU A 68 12.70 -14.05 2.46
N LEU A 69 13.71 -13.86 1.60
CA LEU A 69 13.57 -14.03 0.16
C LEU A 69 13.23 -15.46 -0.24
N ARG A 70 13.83 -16.48 0.39
CA ARG A 70 13.54 -17.88 0.10
C ARG A 70 12.10 -18.24 0.49
N ALA A 71 11.59 -17.77 1.62
CA ALA A 71 10.21 -18.01 2.04
C ALA A 71 9.18 -17.39 1.06
N VAL A 72 9.38 -16.12 0.68
CA VAL A 72 8.54 -15.45 -0.33
C VAL A 72 8.64 -16.14 -1.67
N THR A 73 9.86 -16.51 -2.09
CA THR A 73 10.10 -17.23 -3.35
C THR A 73 9.33 -18.53 -3.40
N GLN A 74 9.40 -19.34 -2.34
CA GLN A 74 8.68 -20.61 -2.29
C GLN A 74 7.17 -20.41 -2.47
N GLN A 75 6.54 -19.58 -1.64
CA GLN A 75 5.09 -19.38 -1.69
C GLN A 75 4.63 -18.75 -3.02
N ALA A 76 5.38 -17.78 -3.55
CA ALA A 76 5.05 -17.16 -4.82
C ALA A 76 5.12 -18.16 -5.98
N ARG A 77 6.08 -19.09 -5.97
CA ARG A 77 6.17 -20.16 -6.97
C ARG A 77 5.03 -21.16 -6.87
N GLU A 78 4.64 -21.54 -5.65
CA GLU A 78 3.46 -22.38 -5.40
C GLU A 78 2.17 -21.72 -5.93
N LEU A 79 2.12 -20.39 -5.91
CA LEU A 79 1.02 -19.58 -6.43
C LEU A 79 1.10 -19.29 -7.95
N GLY A 80 2.15 -19.77 -8.64
CA GLY A 80 2.28 -19.65 -10.08
C GLY A 80 3.14 -18.48 -10.59
N ALA A 81 3.94 -17.82 -9.74
CA ALA A 81 4.84 -16.76 -10.19
C ALA A 81 5.82 -17.31 -11.24
N SER A 82 5.92 -16.62 -12.37
CA SER A 82 6.71 -17.06 -13.53
C SER A 82 8.11 -16.44 -13.56
N GLY A 83 8.26 -15.21 -13.08
CA GLY A 83 9.51 -14.46 -13.22
C GLY A 83 10.30 -14.22 -11.93
N PRO A 84 11.22 -13.24 -11.93
CA PRO A 84 12.03 -12.89 -10.76
C PRO A 84 11.20 -12.37 -9.58
N ILE A 85 11.68 -12.62 -8.38
CA ILE A 85 11.06 -12.21 -7.12
C ILE A 85 12.06 -11.35 -6.36
N ASP A 86 11.66 -10.11 -6.05
CA ASP A 86 12.49 -9.15 -5.32
C ASP A 86 11.78 -8.72 -4.04
N ILE A 87 12.55 -8.43 -2.99
CA ILE A 87 12.03 -7.81 -1.77
C ILE A 87 12.76 -6.49 -1.55
N THR A 88 12.06 -5.41 -1.83
CA THR A 88 12.54 -4.05 -1.58
C THR A 88 12.21 -3.64 -0.15
N ASP A 89 12.67 -2.47 0.28
CA ASP A 89 12.28 -1.90 1.58
C ASP A 89 10.83 -1.40 1.59
N ARG A 90 10.13 -1.50 0.46
CA ARG A 90 8.76 -1.03 0.26
C ARG A 90 7.75 -2.16 0.05
N ALA A 91 8.14 -3.19 -0.69
CA ALA A 91 7.24 -4.23 -1.16
C ALA A 91 8.00 -5.48 -1.67
N ILE A 92 7.27 -6.59 -1.72
CA ILE A 92 7.55 -7.77 -2.54
C ILE A 92 7.16 -7.43 -3.99
N VAL A 93 8.03 -7.74 -4.92
CA VAL A 93 7.81 -7.59 -6.37
C VAL A 93 7.83 -8.98 -6.99
N VAL A 94 6.74 -9.36 -7.65
CA VAL A 94 6.59 -10.64 -8.33
C VAL A 94 6.35 -10.44 -9.82
N GLU A 95 6.34 -11.53 -10.57
CA GLU A 95 5.97 -11.53 -11.99
C GLU A 95 5.08 -12.73 -12.30
N GLY A 96 3.99 -12.48 -13.02
CA GLY A 96 3.04 -13.49 -13.46
C GLY A 96 1.95 -13.81 -12.44
N LEU A 97 1.78 -13.01 -11.39
CA LEU A 97 0.71 -13.20 -10.41
C LEU A 97 -0.42 -12.19 -10.60
N ASP A 98 -1.63 -12.71 -10.74
CA ASP A 98 -2.85 -11.91 -10.66
C ASP A 98 -3.14 -11.43 -9.23
N GLU A 99 -4.23 -10.69 -9.08
CA GLU A 99 -4.54 -9.96 -7.85
C GLU A 99 -4.72 -10.86 -6.62
N ALA A 100 -5.50 -11.94 -6.71
CA ALA A 100 -5.79 -12.80 -5.55
C ALA A 100 -4.53 -13.50 -4.97
N PRO A 101 -3.65 -14.12 -5.78
CA PRO A 101 -2.38 -14.64 -5.28
C PRO A 101 -1.47 -13.59 -4.63
N ARG A 102 -1.47 -12.35 -5.16
CA ARG A 102 -0.71 -11.26 -4.53
C ARG A 102 -1.29 -10.87 -3.17
N TYR A 103 -2.62 -10.86 -3.01
CA TYR A 103 -3.23 -10.65 -1.71
C TYR A 103 -2.87 -11.72 -0.70
N TYR A 104 -2.78 -12.98 -1.12
CA TYR A 104 -2.30 -14.06 -0.26
C TYR A 104 -0.90 -13.76 0.30
N LEU A 105 0.06 -13.42 -0.58
CA LEU A 105 1.41 -13.06 -0.16
C LEU A 105 1.41 -11.80 0.72
N GLN A 106 0.63 -10.79 0.33
CA GLN A 106 0.57 -9.52 1.04
C GLN A 106 0.05 -9.66 2.46
N HIS A 107 -1.04 -10.41 2.64
CA HIS A 107 -1.66 -10.64 3.94
C HIS A 107 -0.85 -11.63 4.77
N GLY A 108 -0.25 -12.64 4.14
CA GLY A 108 0.57 -13.64 4.82
C GLY A 108 1.89 -13.08 5.38
N PHE A 109 2.53 -12.17 4.65
CA PHE A 109 3.78 -11.53 5.10
C PHE A 109 3.58 -10.18 5.77
N GLY A 110 2.36 -9.63 5.79
CA GLY A 110 2.11 -8.26 6.26
C GLY A 110 2.92 -7.22 5.48
N TYR A 111 3.17 -7.48 4.19
CA TYR A 111 4.11 -6.73 3.34
C TYR A 111 3.48 -6.48 1.97
N GLN A 112 3.53 -5.25 1.46
CA GLN A 112 2.93 -4.96 0.14
C GLN A 112 3.44 -5.89 -0.96
N CYS A 113 2.56 -6.33 -1.86
CA CYS A 113 2.92 -7.23 -2.97
C CYS A 113 2.34 -6.73 -4.29
N HIS A 114 3.21 -6.45 -5.27
CA HIS A 114 2.79 -6.03 -6.61
C HIS A 114 3.47 -6.84 -7.71
N ASP A 115 2.74 -6.97 -8.82
CA ASP A 115 3.29 -7.55 -10.04
C ASP A 115 4.09 -6.50 -10.80
N ARG A 116 5.22 -6.89 -11.38
CA ARG A 116 6.10 -6.01 -12.14
C ARG A 116 5.41 -5.37 -13.35
N ALA A 117 4.46 -6.06 -13.98
CA ALA A 117 3.66 -5.53 -15.07
C ALA A 117 2.54 -4.59 -14.59
N LYS A 118 2.29 -4.51 -13.28
CA LYS A 118 1.29 -3.66 -12.64
C LYS A 118 1.96 -2.79 -11.55
N PRO A 119 2.94 -1.94 -11.91
CA PRO A 119 3.75 -1.23 -10.93
C PRO A 119 2.94 -0.18 -10.17
N HIS A 120 3.26 0.00 -8.90
CA HIS A 120 2.65 1.04 -8.09
C HIS A 120 3.48 2.32 -8.23
N HIS A 121 2.94 3.32 -8.92
CA HIS A 121 3.61 4.61 -9.04
C HIS A 121 3.57 5.39 -7.71
N HIS A 122 4.66 6.09 -7.42
CA HIS A 122 4.81 6.92 -6.22
C HIS A 122 3.66 7.92 -6.11
N ARG A 123 3.01 7.99 -4.95
CA ARG A 123 1.81 8.82 -4.71
C ARG A 123 0.67 8.53 -5.70
N GLN A 124 0.56 7.34 -6.28
CA GLN A 124 -0.56 6.98 -7.15
C GLN A 124 -1.20 5.63 -6.80
N HIS A 125 -0.89 5.09 -5.63
CA HIS A 125 -1.33 3.77 -5.22
C HIS A 125 -2.85 3.69 -5.04
N GLY A 126 -3.56 3.17 -6.04
CA GLY A 126 -5.04 3.18 -6.12
C GLY A 126 -5.64 4.57 -6.43
N ARG A 127 -4.84 5.50 -6.97
CA ARG A 127 -5.29 6.79 -7.48
C ARG A 127 -5.56 6.68 -8.99
N ALA A 128 -6.20 7.71 -9.55
CA ALA A 128 -6.50 7.71 -10.99
C ALA A 128 -5.24 8.12 -11.76
N ASP A 129 -5.06 7.61 -12.98
CA ASP A 129 -3.95 8.02 -13.85
C ASP A 129 -4.07 9.49 -14.30
N LEU A 130 -5.31 9.99 -14.37
CA LEU A 130 -5.63 11.37 -14.73
C LEU A 130 -5.77 12.26 -13.49
N GLY A 131 -5.26 13.50 -13.59
CA GLY A 131 -5.33 14.51 -12.53
C GLY A 131 -4.21 14.44 -11.50
N TRP A 132 -3.10 13.77 -11.83
CA TRP A 132 -1.85 13.75 -11.08
C TRP A 132 -0.70 14.14 -12.00
N THR A 133 0.13 15.11 -11.61
CA THR A 133 1.33 15.43 -12.40
C THR A 133 2.39 14.37 -12.14
N ALA A 134 2.76 13.58 -13.16
CA ALA A 134 3.90 12.68 -13.06
C ALA A 134 5.18 13.51 -12.84
N LYS A 135 6.13 13.01 -12.02
CA LYS A 135 7.43 13.69 -11.78
C LYS A 135 8.26 13.95 -13.06
N ASN A 136 7.86 13.39 -14.20
CA ASN A 136 8.50 13.59 -15.51
C ASN A 136 7.72 14.53 -16.45
N GLY A 137 6.75 15.31 -15.95
CA GLY A 137 6.19 16.45 -16.69
C GLY A 137 5.29 16.13 -17.89
N SER A 138 5.11 14.86 -18.27
CA SER A 138 4.06 14.49 -19.22
C SER A 138 2.76 14.23 -18.48
N THR A 139 1.77 15.10 -18.68
CA THR A 139 0.37 14.78 -18.44
C THR A 139 -0.02 13.59 -19.32
N THR A 140 -0.49 12.50 -18.70
CA THR A 140 -1.07 11.35 -19.41
C THR A 140 -2.31 11.83 -20.20
N PRO A 141 -2.48 11.41 -21.47
CA PRO A 141 -3.61 11.84 -22.31
C PRO A 141 -4.98 11.46 -21.75
#